data_AF-A0A8D2NNZ1-F1
#
_entry.id   AF-A0A8D2NNZ1-F1
#
_cell.length_a   1.000
_cell.length_b   1.000
_cell.length_c   1.000
_cell.angle_alpha   90.00
_cell.angle_beta   90.00
_cell.angle_gamma   90.00
#
_symmetry.space_group_name_H-M   'P 1'
#
loop_
_entity.id
_entity.type
_entity.pdbx_description
1 polymer ?
#
loop_
_entity_poly.entity_id
_entity_poly.type
_entity_poly.pdbx_seq_one_letter_code
_entity_poly.pdbx_strand_id
1 'polypeptide(L)'
;TPGPAPSREPGPPMSRGGEMVYIPDDSDFSSFRDQCESLEGWHCRYNKAGVTVWSQGQEESCTVQKIKTRISCKDVPAETLYDVLHDTRYRKKWDSNMIETYDIGRLTVNADVGYYSCEQPLRPPCSQVPGISPQKYPPRKDFVRAVSLQTGYLIKANGDGACILYYLTQVDPRGSLPKWVVNRVSQFVAPKAMKKIYKAGLKYPEWKRRHDPEYKPWVYPEQNTLPSMSLAELSVQHADSLENIDETGLPEEHLSTSDHEA
;
A
#
# COMPACT_ATOMS: atom_id res chain seq x y z
N THR A 1 -38.19 7.37 -40.11
CA THR A 1 -36.87 6.72 -40.04
C THR A 1 -35.89 7.72 -39.46
N PRO A 2 -35.40 7.55 -38.22
CA PRO A 2 -34.37 8.43 -37.68
C PRO A 2 -33.02 8.07 -38.32
N GLY A 3 -32.27 9.10 -38.75
CA GLY A 3 -30.97 8.97 -39.40
C GLY A 3 -29.86 8.44 -38.47
N PRO A 4 -28.71 8.03 -39.01
CA PRO A 4 -27.66 7.36 -38.24
C PRO A 4 -26.95 8.36 -37.30
N ALA A 5 -26.72 7.92 -36.06
CA ALA A 5 -25.93 8.66 -35.08
C ALA A 5 -24.44 8.76 -35.53
N PRO A 6 -23.74 9.86 -35.22
CA PRO A 6 -22.34 10.01 -35.59
C PRO A 6 -21.47 9.00 -34.84
N SER A 7 -20.67 8.26 -35.59
CA SER A 7 -19.64 7.35 -35.11
C SER A 7 -18.63 8.08 -34.24
N ARG A 8 -18.55 7.71 -32.95
CA ARG A 8 -17.43 8.08 -32.07
C ARG A 8 -16.18 7.36 -32.60
N GLU A 9 -15.25 8.13 -33.15
CA GLU A 9 -13.91 7.62 -33.41
C GLU A 9 -13.24 7.21 -32.09
N PRO A 10 -12.65 6.00 -31.99
CA PRO A 10 -11.82 5.66 -30.85
C PRO A 10 -10.57 6.55 -30.90
N GLY A 11 -10.37 7.37 -29.86
CA GLY A 11 -9.15 8.15 -29.69
C GLY A 11 -7.90 7.24 -29.70
N PRO A 12 -6.73 7.79 -30.04
CA PRO A 12 -5.52 6.99 -30.23
C PRO A 12 -5.16 6.24 -28.94
N PRO A 13 -4.64 5.01 -29.03
CA PRO A 13 -4.21 4.27 -27.86
C PRO A 13 -3.05 5.02 -27.22
N MET A 14 -3.26 5.57 -26.03
CA MET A 14 -2.16 6.10 -25.22
C MET A 14 -1.27 4.94 -24.81
N SER A 15 -0.09 4.90 -25.40
CA SER A 15 1.01 4.01 -25.05
C SER A 15 1.30 4.14 -23.54
N ARG A 16 1.02 3.10 -22.75
CA ARG A 16 1.40 3.04 -21.33
C ARG A 16 2.89 2.72 -21.20
N GLY A 17 3.73 3.69 -21.53
CA GLY A 17 5.15 3.73 -21.18
C GLY A 17 5.33 4.33 -19.79
N GLY A 18 6.21 3.74 -18.97
CA GLY A 18 6.38 4.04 -17.54
C GLY A 18 7.03 5.38 -17.18
N GLU A 19 6.48 6.49 -17.68
CA GLU A 19 7.02 7.84 -17.46
C GLU A 19 6.06 8.81 -16.75
N MET A 20 4.78 8.47 -16.57
CA MET A 20 3.81 9.36 -15.92
C MET A 20 3.04 8.68 -14.79
N VAL A 21 2.80 9.42 -13.71
CA VAL A 21 1.88 9.01 -12.64
C VAL A 21 0.46 9.09 -13.19
N TYR A 22 -0.34 8.06 -12.93
CA TYR A 22 -1.73 8.00 -13.36
C TYR A 22 -2.61 7.45 -12.23
N ILE A 23 -3.91 7.71 -12.33
CA ILE A 23 -4.92 7.18 -11.42
C ILE A 23 -5.35 5.80 -11.95
N PRO A 24 -5.28 4.73 -11.14
CA PRO A 24 -5.68 3.39 -11.59
C PRO A 24 -7.11 3.35 -12.12
N ASP A 25 -7.31 2.66 -13.24
CA ASP A 25 -8.63 2.43 -13.83
C ASP A 25 -9.09 0.97 -13.67
N ASP A 26 -10.27 0.64 -14.20
CA ASP A 26 -10.86 -0.71 -14.10
C ASP A 26 -9.95 -1.81 -14.68
N SER A 27 -9.11 -1.50 -15.67
CA SER A 27 -8.17 -2.48 -16.23
C SER A 27 -7.04 -2.79 -15.24
N ASP A 28 -6.58 -1.79 -14.48
CA ASP A 28 -5.56 -1.97 -13.45
C ASP A 28 -6.10 -2.79 -12.28
N PHE A 29 -7.34 -2.54 -11.84
CA PHE A 29 -8.00 -3.33 -10.82
C PHE A 29 -8.25 -4.78 -11.26
N SER A 30 -8.62 -4.98 -12.53
CA SER A 30 -8.82 -6.31 -13.10
C SER A 30 -7.50 -7.08 -13.18
N SER A 31 -6.44 -6.46 -13.70
CA SER A 31 -5.09 -7.03 -13.73
C SER A 31 -4.55 -7.36 -12.33
N PHE A 32 -4.79 -6.50 -11.34
CA PHE A 32 -4.40 -6.74 -9.95
C PHE A 32 -5.15 -7.95 -9.36
N ARG A 33 -6.45 -8.07 -9.63
CA ARG A 33 -7.27 -9.23 -9.22
C ARG A 33 -6.73 -10.52 -9.84
N ASP A 34 -6.45 -10.51 -11.14
CA ASP A 34 -5.92 -11.68 -11.85
C ASP A 34 -4.57 -12.11 -11.29
N GLN A 35 -3.69 -11.16 -10.95
CA GLN A 35 -2.42 -11.45 -10.28
C GLN A 35 -2.61 -12.09 -8.90
N CYS A 36 -3.62 -11.65 -8.15
CA CYS A 36 -3.96 -12.26 -6.86
C CYS A 36 -4.48 -13.69 -7.03
N GLU A 37 -5.33 -13.94 -8.02
CA GLU A 37 -6.06 -15.20 -8.15
C GLU A 37 -5.30 -16.27 -8.95
N SER A 38 -4.48 -15.86 -9.92
CA SER A 38 -3.71 -16.78 -10.77
C SER A 38 -2.70 -17.60 -9.98
N LEU A 39 -2.54 -18.88 -10.34
CA LEU A 39 -1.46 -19.73 -9.81
C LEU A 39 -0.29 -19.83 -10.78
N GLU A 40 -0.46 -19.37 -12.02
CA GLU A 40 0.55 -19.46 -13.06
C GLU A 40 1.73 -18.54 -12.78
N GLY A 41 2.96 -19.06 -12.90
CA GLY A 41 4.18 -18.30 -12.61
C GLY A 41 4.42 -18.02 -11.11
N TRP A 42 3.58 -18.54 -10.21
CA TRP A 42 3.70 -18.36 -8.77
C TRP A 42 4.24 -19.61 -8.09
N HIS A 43 5.34 -19.47 -7.34
CA HIS A 43 5.93 -20.58 -6.58
C HIS A 43 5.50 -20.49 -5.11
N CYS A 44 4.85 -21.54 -4.60
CA CYS A 44 4.44 -21.62 -3.20
C CYS A 44 5.68 -21.75 -2.28
N ARG A 45 5.87 -20.79 -1.38
CA ARG A 45 7.00 -20.74 -0.43
C ARG A 45 6.58 -21.09 1.00
N TYR A 46 5.32 -20.90 1.34
CA TYR A 46 4.76 -21.22 2.65
C TYR A 46 3.30 -21.62 2.52
N ASN A 47 2.86 -22.67 3.21
CA ASN A 47 1.46 -23.04 3.30
C ASN A 47 1.17 -23.73 4.63
N LYS A 48 0.78 -22.96 5.66
CA LYS A 48 0.45 -23.48 6.99
C LYS A 48 -0.59 -22.60 7.68
N ALA A 49 -1.42 -23.21 8.55
CA ALA A 49 -2.37 -22.51 9.42
C ALA A 49 -3.29 -21.51 8.68
N GLY A 50 -3.84 -21.92 7.53
CA GLY A 50 -4.77 -21.11 6.74
C GLY A 50 -4.13 -19.93 6.01
N VAL A 51 -2.78 -19.84 6.00
CA VAL A 51 -2.02 -18.82 5.28
C VAL A 51 -1.14 -19.48 4.24
N THR A 52 -1.16 -18.93 3.04
CA THR A 52 -0.32 -19.38 1.93
C THR A 52 0.44 -18.19 1.34
N VAL A 53 1.74 -18.35 1.09
CA VAL A 53 2.62 -17.34 0.49
C VAL A 53 3.22 -17.89 -0.80
N TRP A 54 3.18 -17.09 -1.85
CA TRP A 54 3.84 -17.33 -3.12
C TRP A 54 4.81 -16.21 -3.44
N SER A 55 5.83 -16.52 -4.23
CA SER A 55 6.73 -15.54 -4.83
C SER A 55 6.84 -15.77 -6.33
N GLN A 56 7.04 -14.69 -7.09
CA GLN A 56 7.36 -14.75 -8.51
C GLN A 56 8.87 -14.49 -8.71
N GLY A 57 9.54 -15.30 -9.53
CA GLY A 57 10.98 -15.19 -9.83
C GLY A 57 11.87 -16.28 -9.20
N GLN A 58 13.14 -16.29 -9.62
CA GLN A 58 14.17 -17.23 -9.16
C GLN A 58 14.71 -16.87 -7.76
N GLU A 59 15.16 -17.87 -7.01
CA GLU A 59 15.54 -17.74 -5.58
C GLU A 59 16.75 -16.80 -5.37
N GLU A 60 17.67 -16.73 -6.34
CA GLU A 60 18.81 -15.80 -6.37
C GLU A 60 18.58 -14.65 -7.35
N SER A 61 17.41 -14.01 -7.26
CA SER A 61 17.12 -12.83 -8.09
C SER A 61 17.92 -11.61 -7.64
N CYS A 62 18.49 -10.90 -8.62
CA CYS A 62 19.08 -9.57 -8.43
C CYS A 62 18.02 -8.46 -8.30
N THR A 63 16.73 -8.78 -8.44
CA THR A 63 15.61 -7.84 -8.31
C THR A 63 14.68 -8.19 -7.15
N VAL A 64 13.86 -7.23 -6.75
CA VAL A 64 12.84 -7.44 -5.72
C VAL A 64 11.68 -8.26 -6.30
N GLN A 65 11.35 -9.36 -5.63
CA GLN A 65 10.30 -10.27 -6.07
C GLN A 65 8.91 -9.76 -5.72
N LYS A 66 7.94 -10.07 -6.58
CA LYS A 66 6.53 -9.98 -6.18
C LYS A 66 6.22 -11.08 -5.18
N ILE A 67 5.57 -10.72 -4.08
CA ILE A 67 5.12 -11.62 -3.03
C ILE A 67 3.62 -11.52 -2.93
N LYS A 68 2.97 -12.67 -2.99
CA LYS A 68 1.54 -12.82 -2.83
C LYS A 68 1.25 -13.64 -1.59
N THR A 69 0.34 -13.18 -0.75
CA THR A 69 -0.11 -13.92 0.44
C THR A 69 -1.63 -14.01 0.46
N ARG A 70 -2.16 -15.17 0.83
CA ARG A 70 -3.59 -15.41 1.03
C ARG A 70 -3.82 -15.88 2.46
N ILE A 71 -4.85 -15.35 3.13
CA ILE A 71 -5.39 -15.87 4.39
C ILE A 71 -6.91 -16.01 4.29
N SER A 72 -7.46 -17.08 4.88
CA SER A 72 -8.90 -17.25 5.06
C SER A 72 -9.32 -16.77 6.45
N CYS A 73 -10.19 -15.77 6.50
CA CYS A 73 -10.78 -15.20 7.71
C CYS A 73 -12.19 -15.78 7.88
N LYS A 74 -12.38 -16.69 8.85
CA LYS A 74 -13.60 -17.50 8.94
C LYS A 74 -14.78 -16.81 9.65
N ASP A 75 -14.49 -15.73 10.35
CA ASP A 75 -15.34 -15.07 11.34
C ASP A 75 -15.13 -13.54 11.29
N VAL A 76 -14.69 -13.03 10.14
CA VAL A 76 -14.62 -11.60 9.85
C VAL A 76 -15.21 -11.38 8.46
N PRO A 77 -16.27 -10.56 8.33
CA PRO A 77 -16.88 -10.28 7.04
C PRO A 77 -16.02 -9.31 6.22
N ALA A 78 -16.24 -9.28 4.91
CA ALA A 78 -15.39 -8.54 3.97
C ALA A 78 -15.37 -7.03 4.26
N GLU A 79 -16.53 -6.46 4.58
CA GLU A 79 -16.70 -5.04 4.93
C GLU A 79 -15.92 -4.66 6.20
N THR A 80 -15.81 -5.57 7.18
CA THR A 80 -15.02 -5.30 8.38
C THR A 80 -13.53 -5.26 8.06
N LEU A 81 -13.02 -6.15 7.20
CA LEU A 81 -11.63 -6.06 6.76
C LEU A 81 -11.38 -4.83 5.89
N TYR A 82 -12.34 -4.45 5.05
CA TYR A 82 -12.25 -3.23 4.25
C TYR A 82 -12.09 -2.01 5.16
N ASP A 83 -12.93 -1.88 6.19
CA ASP A 83 -12.82 -0.81 7.18
C ASP A 83 -11.48 -0.85 7.93
N VAL A 84 -11.02 -2.03 8.38
CA VAL A 84 -9.73 -2.17 9.09
C VAL A 84 -8.54 -1.69 8.25
N LEU A 85 -8.58 -1.90 6.94
CA LEU A 85 -7.50 -1.49 6.04
C LEU A 85 -7.49 0.02 5.75
N HIS A 86 -8.64 0.69 5.84
CA HIS A 86 -8.78 2.12 5.56
C HIS A 86 -8.76 2.99 6.83
N ASP A 87 -9.12 2.46 7.99
CA ASP A 87 -9.15 3.21 9.25
C ASP A 87 -7.73 3.44 9.80
N THR A 88 -7.12 4.55 9.38
CA THR A 88 -5.76 4.97 9.80
C THR A 88 -5.66 5.19 11.31
N ARG A 89 -6.75 5.61 11.98
CA ARG A 89 -6.81 5.75 13.44
C ARG A 89 -6.71 4.38 14.11
N TYR A 90 -7.39 3.38 13.56
CA TYR A 90 -7.30 2.01 14.06
C TYR A 90 -5.96 1.35 13.75
N ARG A 91 -5.33 1.67 12.61
CA ARG A 91 -4.01 1.12 12.27
C ARG A 91 -2.97 1.34 13.38
N LYS A 92 -3.01 2.50 14.05
CA LYS A 92 -2.16 2.80 15.22
C LYS A 92 -2.35 1.86 16.42
N LYS A 93 -3.46 1.11 16.49
CA LYS A 93 -3.76 0.18 17.58
C LYS A 93 -3.28 -1.24 17.32
N TRP A 94 -3.26 -1.68 16.06
CA TRP A 94 -2.96 -3.08 15.73
C TRP A 94 -1.64 -3.28 14.98
N ASP A 95 -1.17 -2.26 14.25
CA ASP A 95 0.11 -2.34 13.56
C ASP A 95 1.24 -1.85 14.46
N SER A 96 1.86 -2.79 15.17
CA SER A 96 2.99 -2.50 16.06
C SER A 96 4.25 -2.01 15.33
N ASN A 97 4.30 -2.12 13.99
CA ASN A 97 5.45 -1.69 13.22
C ASN A 97 5.23 -0.30 12.63
N MET A 98 4.01 0.21 12.59
CA MET A 98 3.72 1.54 12.06
C MET A 98 4.25 2.60 13.04
N ILE A 99 5.12 3.47 12.53
CA ILE A 99 5.65 4.62 13.28
C ILE A 99 4.71 5.80 13.08
N GLU A 100 4.42 6.13 11.82
CA GLU A 100 3.60 7.28 11.47
C GLU A 100 2.84 7.02 10.17
N THR A 101 1.60 7.53 10.10
CA THR A 101 0.81 7.53 8.87
C THR A 101 -0.17 8.70 8.88
N TYR A 102 -0.31 9.35 7.73
CA TYR A 102 -1.28 10.41 7.49
C TYR A 102 -1.50 10.59 6.00
N ASP A 103 -2.68 11.06 5.63
CA ASP A 103 -3.03 11.35 4.25
C ASP A 103 -2.57 12.77 3.90
N ILE A 104 -1.96 12.94 2.73
CA ILE A 104 -1.38 14.22 2.26
C ILE A 104 -2.41 15.00 1.45
N GLY A 105 -3.12 14.33 0.55
CA GLY A 105 -4.15 14.96 -0.25
C GLY A 105 -4.91 13.98 -1.14
N ARG A 106 -6.04 14.45 -1.65
CA ARG A 106 -6.99 13.64 -2.41
C ARG A 106 -6.93 13.98 -3.89
N LEU A 107 -6.78 12.97 -4.74
CA LEU A 107 -6.80 13.09 -6.20
C LEU A 107 -8.21 12.95 -6.76
N THR A 108 -8.96 11.95 -6.29
CA THR A 108 -10.37 11.69 -6.64
C THR A 108 -11.15 11.19 -5.42
N VAL A 109 -12.43 10.87 -5.58
CA VAL A 109 -13.23 10.31 -4.48
C VAL A 109 -12.68 8.99 -3.91
N ASN A 110 -11.94 8.22 -4.72
CA ASN A 110 -11.41 6.89 -4.37
C ASN A 110 -9.87 6.80 -4.52
N ALA A 111 -9.18 7.94 -4.69
CA ALA A 111 -7.74 7.97 -4.83
C ALA A 111 -7.16 9.14 -4.06
N ASP A 112 -6.23 8.84 -3.16
CA ASP A 112 -5.49 9.78 -2.36
C ASP A 112 -4.00 9.42 -2.36
N VAL A 113 -3.21 10.31 -1.76
CA VAL A 113 -1.78 10.14 -1.56
C VAL A 113 -1.52 10.28 -0.07
N GLY A 114 -0.83 9.29 0.50
CA GLY A 114 -0.52 9.25 1.93
C GLY A 114 0.95 9.00 2.21
N TYR A 115 1.37 9.40 3.40
CA TYR A 115 2.63 9.06 4.01
C TYR A 115 2.47 7.85 4.92
N TYR A 116 3.43 6.93 4.87
CA TYR A 116 3.52 5.81 5.78
C TYR A 116 4.97 5.54 6.16
N SER A 117 5.25 5.33 7.45
CA SER A 117 6.54 4.88 7.93
C SER A 117 6.41 3.73 8.91
N CYS A 118 7.40 2.83 8.90
CA CYS A 118 7.39 1.64 9.73
C CYS A 118 8.78 1.12 10.08
N GLU A 119 8.82 0.48 11.24
CA GLU A 119 9.95 -0.31 11.72
C GLU A 119 10.24 -1.47 10.78
N GLN A 120 11.54 -1.70 10.53
CA GLN A 120 12.01 -2.78 9.68
C GLN A 120 12.79 -3.82 10.49
N PRO A 121 12.58 -5.12 10.22
CA PRO A 121 13.45 -6.14 10.79
C PRO A 121 14.90 -5.92 10.33
N LEU A 122 15.81 -5.77 11.30
CA LEU A 122 17.26 -5.69 11.10
C LEU A 122 17.73 -4.49 10.26
N ARG A 123 16.96 -3.40 10.21
CA ARG A 123 17.25 -2.21 9.38
C ARG A 123 16.72 -0.94 10.04
N PRO A 124 17.22 0.24 9.62
CA PRO A 124 16.57 1.51 9.94
C PRO A 124 15.10 1.51 9.50
N PRO A 125 14.25 2.30 10.16
CA PRO A 125 12.89 2.55 9.73
C PRO A 125 12.78 2.92 8.25
N CYS A 126 11.72 2.46 7.59
CA CYS A 126 11.42 2.85 6.22
C CYS A 126 10.25 3.82 6.17
N SER A 127 10.32 4.79 5.27
CA SER A 127 9.19 5.64 4.89
C SER A 127 8.80 5.42 3.43
N GLN A 128 7.52 5.62 3.12
CA GLN A 128 6.94 5.50 1.79
C GLN A 128 5.97 6.65 1.56
N VAL A 129 6.12 7.29 0.40
CA VAL A 129 5.21 8.33 -0.10
C VAL A 129 5.01 8.09 -1.59
N PRO A 130 4.13 7.16 -1.98
CA PRO A 130 3.98 6.78 -3.38
C PRO A 130 3.62 7.98 -4.26
N GLY A 131 4.34 8.15 -5.37
CA GLY A 131 4.01 9.16 -6.39
C GLY A 131 4.42 10.60 -6.08
N ILE A 132 4.99 10.94 -4.91
CA ILE A 132 5.48 12.31 -4.65
C ILE A 132 7.00 12.39 -4.86
N SER A 133 7.46 13.49 -5.46
CA SER A 133 8.89 13.70 -5.71
C SER A 133 9.69 13.85 -4.41
N PRO A 134 10.94 13.35 -4.35
CA PRO A 134 11.84 13.65 -3.24
C PRO A 134 12.10 15.13 -3.03
N GLN A 135 11.92 15.98 -4.06
CA GLN A 135 12.06 17.43 -3.90
C GLN A 135 10.90 18.03 -3.09
N LYS A 136 9.67 17.54 -3.27
CA LYS A 136 8.49 18.04 -2.55
C LYS A 136 8.31 17.42 -1.17
N TYR A 137 8.70 16.16 -1.03
CA TYR A 137 8.74 15.46 0.23
C TYR A 137 10.15 14.89 0.36
N PRO A 138 11.11 15.55 1.03
CA PRO A 138 12.47 15.03 1.16
C PRO A 138 12.55 13.78 2.04
N PRO A 139 13.52 12.87 1.81
CA PRO A 139 13.83 11.81 2.75
C PRO A 139 14.10 12.37 4.15
N ARG A 140 13.65 11.65 5.18
CA ARG A 140 13.87 12.06 6.57
C ARG A 140 15.17 11.47 7.08
N LYS A 141 15.91 12.24 7.87
CA LYS A 141 17.07 11.75 8.63
C LYS A 141 16.67 10.48 9.39
N ASP A 142 17.52 9.46 9.36
CA ASP A 142 17.34 8.14 9.97
C ASP A 142 16.27 7.23 9.33
N PHE A 143 15.59 7.66 8.26
CA PHE A 143 14.64 6.83 7.52
C PHE A 143 15.14 6.50 6.12
N VAL A 144 15.07 5.23 5.75
CA VAL A 144 15.29 4.83 4.36
C VAL A 144 14.00 5.02 3.57
N ARG A 145 14.04 5.78 2.47
CA ARG A 145 12.89 5.89 1.57
C ARG A 145 12.73 4.63 0.73
N ALA A 146 11.75 3.81 1.08
CA ALA A 146 11.40 2.62 0.32
C ALA A 146 10.55 2.98 -0.91
N VAL A 147 10.69 2.19 -1.99
CA VAL A 147 9.92 2.33 -3.22
C VAL A 147 8.93 1.17 -3.31
N SER A 148 7.63 1.47 -3.24
CA SER A 148 6.58 0.48 -3.50
C SER A 148 6.29 0.43 -5.00
N LEU A 149 6.73 -0.63 -5.68
CA LEU A 149 6.49 -0.83 -7.11
C LEU A 149 5.03 -1.22 -7.37
N GLN A 150 4.49 -2.11 -6.55
CA GLN A 150 3.07 -2.47 -6.57
C GLN A 150 2.70 -3.08 -5.22
N THR A 151 1.73 -2.50 -4.50
CA THR A 151 1.21 -3.06 -3.25
C THR A 151 -0.29 -2.87 -3.19
N GLY A 152 -1.03 -3.89 -2.77
CA GLY A 152 -2.47 -3.79 -2.61
C GLY A 152 -3.11 -4.99 -1.94
N TYR A 153 -4.42 -4.90 -1.73
CA TYR A 153 -5.22 -5.94 -1.12
C TYR A 153 -6.40 -6.31 -2.03
N LEU A 154 -6.77 -7.59 -2.04
CA LEU A 154 -8.03 -8.06 -2.60
C LEU A 154 -8.79 -8.79 -1.49
N ILE A 155 -9.99 -8.31 -1.18
CA ILE A 155 -10.90 -8.94 -0.23
C ILE A 155 -12.02 -9.62 -1.02
N LYS A 156 -12.28 -10.89 -0.73
CA LYS A 156 -13.40 -11.65 -1.30
C LYS A 156 -14.31 -12.13 -0.19
N ALA A 157 -15.60 -11.82 -0.28
CA ALA A 157 -16.60 -12.47 0.56
C ALA A 157 -16.56 -13.99 0.33
N ASN A 158 -16.74 -14.77 1.40
CA ASN A 158 -16.63 -16.24 1.36
C ASN A 158 -17.69 -16.89 2.26
N GLY A 159 -18.96 -16.58 2.00
CA GLY A 159 -20.10 -16.99 2.81
C GLY A 159 -20.40 -16.01 3.95
N ASP A 160 -21.43 -16.32 4.73
CA ASP A 160 -21.93 -15.44 5.78
C ASP A 160 -20.88 -15.20 6.87
N GLY A 161 -20.45 -13.95 7.01
CA GLY A 161 -19.49 -13.56 8.06
C GLY A 161 -18.03 -13.91 7.80
N ALA A 162 -17.68 -14.42 6.61
CA ALA A 162 -16.32 -14.86 6.29
C ALA A 162 -15.78 -14.21 5.01
N CYS A 163 -14.45 -14.08 4.93
CA CYS A 163 -13.79 -13.57 3.74
C CYS A 163 -12.41 -14.20 3.50
N ILE A 164 -11.88 -13.99 2.31
CA ILE A 164 -10.51 -14.32 1.93
C ILE A 164 -9.79 -13.01 1.63
N LEU A 165 -8.66 -12.80 2.28
CA LEU A 165 -7.80 -11.65 2.06
C LEU A 165 -6.55 -12.09 1.29
N TYR A 166 -6.33 -11.43 0.15
CA TYR A 166 -5.08 -11.48 -0.60
C TYR A 166 -4.31 -10.18 -0.36
N TYR A 167 -2.99 -10.32 -0.21
CA TYR A 167 -2.04 -9.21 -0.16
C TYR A 167 -0.98 -9.47 -1.21
N LEU A 168 -0.84 -8.55 -2.17
CA LEU A 168 0.17 -8.60 -3.21
C LEU A 168 1.09 -7.40 -3.01
N THR A 169 2.40 -7.64 -2.94
CA THR A 169 3.39 -6.58 -2.71
C THR A 169 4.67 -6.85 -3.48
N GLN A 170 5.26 -5.78 -4.01
CA GLN A 170 6.59 -5.71 -4.58
C GLN A 170 7.18 -4.38 -4.13
N VAL A 171 8.03 -4.45 -3.13
CA VAL A 171 8.62 -3.26 -2.49
C VAL A 171 10.12 -3.40 -2.53
N ASP A 172 10.78 -2.34 -2.98
CA ASP A 172 12.21 -2.16 -2.77
C ASP A 172 12.44 -1.34 -1.50
N PRO A 173 12.82 -1.97 -0.39
CA PRO A 173 13.10 -1.27 0.86
C PRO A 173 14.39 -0.43 0.79
N ARG A 174 15.15 -0.51 -0.32
CA ARG A 174 16.44 0.16 -0.50
C ARG A 174 17.44 -0.23 0.61
N GLY A 175 18.49 0.58 0.77
CA GLY A 175 19.56 0.34 1.72
C GLY A 175 20.57 -0.71 1.24
N SER A 176 21.35 -1.24 2.19
CA SER A 176 22.55 -2.05 1.92
C SER A 176 22.32 -3.56 1.77
N LEU A 177 21.09 -4.04 1.93
CA LEU A 177 20.83 -5.49 1.88
C LEU A 177 20.76 -6.00 0.43
N PRO A 178 21.40 -7.14 0.13
CA PRO A 178 21.21 -7.82 -1.14
C PRO A 178 19.73 -8.19 -1.38
N LYS A 179 19.26 -8.08 -2.63
CA LYS A 179 17.83 -8.31 -2.95
C LYS A 179 17.35 -9.71 -2.58
N TRP A 180 18.18 -10.74 -2.69
CA TRP A 180 17.81 -12.09 -2.25
C TRP A 180 17.50 -12.16 -0.74
N VAL A 181 18.19 -11.36 0.10
CA VAL A 181 17.91 -11.25 1.54
C VAL A 181 16.56 -10.58 1.75
N VAL A 182 16.30 -9.48 1.04
CA VAL A 182 15.02 -8.76 1.08
C VAL A 182 13.86 -9.68 0.73
N ASN A 183 14.00 -10.46 -0.35
CA ASN A 183 13.01 -11.42 -0.82
C ASN A 183 12.73 -12.48 0.26
N ARG A 184 13.79 -13.02 0.88
CA ARG A 184 13.67 -14.04 1.92
C ARG A 184 12.97 -13.52 3.18
N VAL A 185 13.38 -12.35 3.69
CA VAL A 185 12.77 -11.74 4.88
C VAL A 185 11.30 -11.45 4.66
N SER A 186 10.95 -10.90 3.49
CA SER A 186 9.57 -10.54 3.16
C SER A 186 8.64 -11.77 3.15
N GLN A 187 9.12 -12.92 2.65
CA GLN A 187 8.39 -14.19 2.70
C GLN A 187 8.11 -14.67 4.15
N PHE A 188 9.02 -14.39 5.10
CA PHE A 188 8.83 -14.74 6.52
C PHE A 188 7.92 -13.78 7.27
N VAL A 189 7.93 -12.49 6.91
CA VAL A 189 7.13 -11.46 7.57
C VAL A 189 5.68 -11.49 7.11
N ALA A 190 5.43 -11.78 5.82
CA ALA A 190 4.10 -11.71 5.24
C ALA A 190 3.03 -12.56 5.99
N PRO A 191 3.27 -13.82 6.39
CA PRO A 191 2.30 -14.57 7.18
C PRO A 191 1.95 -13.94 8.53
N LYS A 192 2.93 -13.32 9.19
CA LYS A 192 2.72 -12.65 10.48
C LYS A 192 1.88 -11.39 10.31
N ALA A 193 2.15 -10.61 9.26
CA ALA A 193 1.37 -9.42 8.92
C ALA A 193 -0.10 -9.76 8.64
N MET A 194 -0.36 -10.76 7.80
CA MET A 194 -1.74 -11.19 7.47
C MET A 194 -2.51 -11.68 8.71
N LYS A 195 -1.85 -12.40 9.63
CA LYS A 195 -2.46 -12.80 10.89
C LYS A 195 -2.75 -11.63 11.82
N LYS A 196 -1.93 -10.56 11.81
CA LYS A 196 -2.22 -9.33 12.57
C LYS A 196 -3.45 -8.63 12.01
N ILE A 197 -3.56 -8.47 10.69
CA ILE A 197 -4.75 -7.89 10.03
C ILE A 197 -6.00 -8.69 10.39
N TYR A 198 -5.95 -10.01 10.32
CA TYR A 198 -7.08 -10.85 10.70
C TYR A 198 -7.48 -10.65 12.18
N LYS A 199 -6.50 -10.64 13.11
CA LYS A 199 -6.78 -10.35 14.52
C LYS A 199 -7.34 -8.94 14.76
N ALA A 200 -6.95 -7.97 13.94
CA ALA A 200 -7.50 -6.63 13.98
C ALA A 200 -8.98 -6.63 13.53
N GLY A 201 -9.29 -7.37 12.45
CA GLY A 201 -10.66 -7.62 11.99
C GLY A 201 -11.59 -8.12 13.09
N LEU A 202 -11.13 -9.09 13.89
CA LEU A 202 -11.91 -9.64 15.01
C LEU A 202 -12.26 -8.61 16.09
N LYS A 203 -11.40 -7.60 16.28
CA LYS A 203 -11.54 -6.60 17.35
C LYS A 203 -12.15 -5.28 16.87
N TYR A 204 -12.23 -5.08 15.55
CA TYR A 204 -12.62 -3.80 14.97
C TYR A 204 -14.05 -3.37 15.30
N PRO A 205 -15.09 -4.23 15.21
CA PRO A 205 -16.46 -3.79 15.46
C PRO A 205 -16.68 -3.23 16.86
N GLU A 206 -16.07 -3.85 17.88
CA GLU A 206 -16.13 -3.36 19.25
C GLU A 206 -15.36 -2.05 19.40
N TRP A 207 -14.16 -1.97 18.84
CA TRP A 207 -13.36 -0.76 18.90
C TRP A 207 -14.06 0.42 18.22
N LYS A 208 -14.55 0.24 16.99
CA LYS A 208 -15.14 1.30 16.16
C LYS A 208 -16.40 1.89 16.79
N ARG A 209 -17.20 1.07 17.49
CA ARG A 209 -18.37 1.53 18.27
C ARG A 209 -18.04 2.61 19.30
N ARG A 210 -16.80 2.61 19.81
CA ARG A 210 -16.32 3.54 20.84
C ARG A 210 -15.49 4.71 20.26
N HIS A 211 -15.29 4.76 18.94
CA HIS A 211 -14.38 5.70 18.27
C HIS A 211 -15.00 6.23 16.97
N ASP A 212 -16.00 7.10 17.10
CA ASP A 212 -16.73 7.73 16.00
C ASP A 212 -17.25 6.68 14.98
N PRO A 213 -18.26 5.87 15.36
CA PRO A 213 -18.73 4.74 14.53
C PRO A 213 -19.19 5.15 13.12
N GLU A 214 -19.78 6.34 13.01
CA GLU A 214 -20.30 6.90 11.76
C GLU A 214 -19.22 7.54 10.89
N TYR A 215 -18.02 7.82 11.44
CA TYR A 215 -16.93 8.43 10.70
C TYR A 215 -16.16 7.36 9.91
N LYS A 216 -16.48 7.27 8.61
CA LYS A 216 -15.89 6.36 7.63
C LYS A 216 -15.73 7.09 6.29
N PRO A 217 -14.77 8.04 6.16
CA PRO A 217 -14.59 8.85 4.94
C PRO A 217 -14.23 8.01 3.70
N TRP A 218 -13.77 6.78 3.88
CA TRP A 218 -13.54 5.80 2.80
C TRP A 218 -14.83 5.14 2.27
N VAL A 219 -15.93 5.19 3.02
CA VAL A 219 -17.28 4.75 2.58
C VAL A 219 -18.15 5.94 2.19
N TYR A 220 -17.99 7.05 2.92
CA TYR A 220 -18.79 8.28 2.82
C TYR A 220 -17.86 9.47 2.45
N PRO A 221 -17.55 9.67 1.16
CA PRO A 221 -16.54 10.64 0.71
C PRO A 221 -16.84 12.10 1.12
N GLU A 222 -18.09 12.43 1.40
CA GLU A 222 -18.52 13.74 1.92
C GLU A 222 -17.96 14.05 3.31
N GLN A 223 -17.54 13.03 4.07
CA GLN A 223 -16.87 13.20 5.37
C GLN A 223 -15.38 13.52 5.21
N ASN A 224 -14.82 13.39 4.00
CA ASN A 224 -13.41 13.57 3.76
C ASN A 224 -13.05 15.06 3.68
N THR A 225 -12.17 15.51 4.58
CA THR A 225 -11.72 16.90 4.67
C THR A 225 -10.33 17.14 4.06
N LEU A 226 -9.78 16.17 3.32
CA LEU A 226 -8.45 16.29 2.71
C LEU A 226 -8.44 17.36 1.61
N PRO A 227 -7.34 18.11 1.48
CA PRO A 227 -7.17 19.05 0.37
C PRO A 227 -7.15 18.29 -0.96
N SER A 228 -7.77 18.86 -1.99
CA SER A 228 -7.66 18.36 -3.35
C SER A 228 -6.24 18.58 -3.88
N MET A 229 -5.69 17.59 -4.56
CA MET A 229 -4.34 17.58 -5.13
C MET A 229 -4.41 17.36 -6.64
N SER A 230 -3.55 18.03 -7.41
CA SER A 230 -3.43 17.79 -8.85
C SER A 230 -2.52 16.60 -9.14
N LEU A 231 -2.87 15.77 -10.13
CA LEU A 231 -2.01 14.69 -10.61
C LEU A 231 -0.65 15.22 -11.13
N ALA A 232 -0.62 16.45 -11.66
CA ALA A 232 0.60 17.10 -12.12
C ALA A 232 1.58 17.42 -10.98
N GLU A 233 1.13 17.35 -9.73
CA GLU A 233 2.01 17.53 -8.58
C GLU A 233 2.82 16.27 -8.24
N LEU A 234 2.45 15.12 -8.84
CA LEU A 234 3.06 13.82 -8.64
C LEU A 234 4.16 13.54 -9.67
N SER A 235 5.12 12.70 -9.29
CA SER A 235 6.24 12.28 -10.13
C SER A 235 6.52 10.79 -9.96
N VAL A 236 6.90 10.12 -11.04
CA VAL A 236 7.30 8.71 -10.99
C VAL A 236 8.52 8.54 -10.09
N GLN A 237 8.45 7.60 -9.15
CA GLN A 237 9.60 7.20 -8.36
C GLN A 237 10.28 6.03 -9.08
N HIS A 238 11.40 6.33 -9.75
CA HIS A 238 12.21 5.26 -10.31
C HIS A 238 13.04 4.62 -9.20
N ALA A 239 13.02 3.30 -9.20
CA ALA A 239 13.86 2.51 -8.33
C ALA A 239 15.34 2.92 -8.44
N ASP A 240 15.85 2.93 -9.66
CA ASP A 240 17.29 3.05 -9.92
C ASP A 240 17.81 4.49 -9.80
N SER A 241 16.93 5.50 -9.94
CA SER A 241 17.32 6.92 -9.83
C SER A 241 17.55 7.36 -8.38
N LEU A 242 17.05 6.61 -7.39
CA LEU A 242 17.18 6.92 -5.97
C LEU A 242 18.45 6.31 -5.34
N GLU A 243 19.25 5.56 -6.10
CA GLU A 243 20.49 4.95 -5.60
C GLU A 243 21.64 5.95 -5.42
N ASN A 244 21.52 7.16 -5.99
CA ASN A 244 22.59 8.16 -6.05
C ASN A 244 22.28 9.47 -5.29
N ILE A 245 21.29 9.48 -4.40
CA ILE A 245 21.03 10.67 -3.58
C ILE A 245 22.00 10.66 -2.40
N ASP A 246 23.03 11.49 -2.48
CA ASP A 246 23.94 11.78 -1.37
C ASP A 246 23.20 12.63 -0.33
N GLU A 247 22.72 11.98 0.72
CA GLU A 247 21.95 12.60 1.81
C GLU A 247 22.84 13.30 2.86
N THR A 248 24.15 13.42 2.64
CA THR A 248 25.08 14.04 3.60
C THR A 248 25.00 15.58 3.68
N GLY A 249 24.25 16.22 2.78
CA GLY A 249 24.30 17.68 2.57
C GLY A 249 23.04 18.50 2.89
N LEU A 250 21.99 17.95 3.49
CA LEU A 250 20.75 18.72 3.71
C LEU A 250 20.81 19.57 5.00
N PRO A 251 20.54 20.89 4.93
CA PRO A 251 20.57 21.78 6.09
C PRO A 251 19.40 21.50 7.04
N GLU A 252 19.72 21.47 8.34
CA GLU A 252 18.77 21.24 9.43
C GLU A 252 17.90 22.50 9.65
N GLU A 253 16.62 22.47 9.26
CA GLU A 253 15.65 23.42 9.80
C GLU A 253 15.06 22.86 11.09
N HIS A 254 15.53 23.40 12.21
CA HIS A 254 14.97 23.20 13.54
C HIS A 254 13.52 23.68 13.58
N LEU A 255 12.56 22.74 13.55
CA LEU A 255 11.20 23.01 14.01
C LEU A 255 11.23 23.04 15.55
N SER A 256 11.17 24.25 16.10
CA SER A 256 11.05 24.50 17.52
C SER A 256 9.71 23.95 18.04
N THR A 257 9.78 22.84 18.77
CA THR A 257 8.73 22.47 19.72
C THR A 257 8.74 23.49 20.85
N SER A 258 7.73 24.34 20.89
CA SER A 258 7.42 25.15 22.08
C SER A 258 6.71 24.26 23.08
N ASP A 259 7.47 23.78 24.07
CA ASP A 259 6.92 23.23 25.30
C ASP A 259 6.29 24.37 26.11
N HIS A 260 4.97 24.33 26.25
CA HIS A 260 4.26 25.05 27.31
C HIS A 260 3.74 24.02 28.32
N GLU A 261 4.48 23.85 29.42
CA GLU A 261 3.95 23.39 30.70
C GLU A 261 4.24 24.45 31.77
N ALA A 262 3.18 25.03 32.31
CA ALA A 262 3.01 25.49 33.68
C ALA A 262 1.52 25.68 33.97
#